data_AF-A0A2X2YGT7-F1
#
_entry.id   AF-A0A2X2YGT7-F1
#
_cell.length_a   1.000
_cell.length_b   1.000
_cell.length_c   1.000
_cell.angle_alpha   90.00
_cell.angle_beta   90.00
_cell.angle_gamma   90.00
#
_symmetry.space_group_name_H-M   'P 1'
#
loop_
_entity.id
_entity.type
_entity.pdbx_description
1 polymer ?
#
loop_
_entity_poly.entity_id
_entity_poly.type
_entity_poly.pdbx_seq_one_letter_code
_entity_poly.pdbx_strand_id
1 'polypeptide(L)'
;MKDYNALGITVRYLAFPRQGLESQAEQDMKSIWCAKDRNKAFDDAMAGKGVKAATCDIDIANHYALGVQFGVSGTPAIVLSNGYVVPGYQGPKEMKAFLDAHQKQTSGK
;
A
#
# COMPACT_ATOMS: atom_id res chain seq x y z
N MET A 1 -0.96 -11.96 0.50
CA MET A 1 -1.28 -11.50 -0.88
C MET A 1 -2.09 -12.50 -1.66
N LYS A 2 -1.62 -13.75 -1.82
CA LYS A 2 -2.33 -14.80 -2.59
C LYS A 2 -3.83 -14.88 -2.32
N ASP A 3 -4.27 -14.83 -1.06
CA ASP A 3 -5.69 -14.93 -0.72
C ASP A 3 -6.52 -13.71 -1.17
N TYR A 4 -5.96 -12.49 -1.16
CA TYR A 4 -6.63 -11.32 -1.73
C TYR A 4 -6.79 -11.50 -3.25
N ASN A 5 -5.70 -11.88 -3.93
CA ASN A 5 -5.71 -12.10 -5.38
C ASN A 5 -6.67 -13.22 -5.79
N ALA A 6 -6.73 -14.32 -5.03
CA ALA A 6 -7.66 -15.43 -5.26
C ALA A 6 -9.13 -15.02 -5.14
N LEU A 7 -9.43 -13.98 -4.34
CA LEU A 7 -10.75 -13.39 -4.21
C LEU A 7 -11.03 -12.28 -5.25
N GLY A 8 -10.15 -12.12 -6.25
CA GLY A 8 -10.28 -11.11 -7.30
C GLY A 8 -9.87 -9.70 -6.85
N ILE A 9 -9.22 -9.56 -5.68
CA ILE A 9 -8.78 -8.28 -5.15
C ILE A 9 -7.34 -8.00 -5.62
N THR A 10 -7.20 -6.97 -6.45
CA THR A 10 -5.87 -6.45 -6.82
C THR A 10 -5.43 -5.40 -5.81
N VAL A 11 -4.24 -5.56 -5.25
CA VAL A 11 -3.65 -4.60 -4.30
C VAL A 11 -2.53 -3.82 -4.99
N ARG A 12 -2.58 -2.50 -4.85
CA ARG A 12 -1.58 -1.57 -5.39
C ARG A 12 -0.97 -0.79 -4.23
N TYR A 13 0.33 -0.95 -4.00
CA TYR A 13 1.02 -0.30 -2.88
C TYR A 13 1.53 1.09 -3.25
N LEU A 14 1.45 2.00 -2.28
CA LEU A 14 2.22 3.23 -2.19
C LEU A 14 2.92 3.26 -0.83
N ALA A 15 4.11 3.88 -0.78
CA ALA A 15 4.91 3.94 0.43
C ALA A 15 4.39 5.03 1.38
N PHE A 16 4.32 4.73 2.67
CA PHE A 16 3.93 5.67 3.71
C PHE A 16 4.77 5.45 4.97
N PRO A 17 5.96 6.09 5.09
CA PRO A 17 6.81 5.96 6.26
C PRO A 17 6.18 6.68 7.46
N ARG A 18 5.56 5.93 8.38
CA ARG A 18 4.90 6.49 9.58
C ARG A 18 5.82 7.36 10.44
N GLN A 19 7.13 7.09 10.42
CA GLN A 19 8.15 7.83 11.15
C GLN A 19 8.65 9.08 10.40
N GLY A 20 8.05 9.43 9.26
CA GLY A 20 8.41 10.59 8.44
C GLY A 20 9.46 10.28 7.37
N LEU A 21 9.77 11.31 6.58
CA LEU A 21 10.60 11.22 5.37
C LEU A 21 12.10 11.04 5.64
N GLU A 22 12.56 11.26 6.88
CA GLU A 22 13.96 11.08 7.27
C GLU A 22 14.21 9.72 7.92
N SER A 23 13.19 8.86 8.00
CA SER A 23 13.27 7.58 8.71
C SER A 23 13.98 6.49 7.91
N GLN A 24 14.52 5.49 8.60
CA GLN A 24 15.07 4.28 7.95
C GLN A 24 14.02 3.59 7.07
N ALA A 25 12.74 3.61 7.49
CA ALA A 25 11.65 3.04 6.72
C ALA A 25 11.45 3.75 5.37
N GLU A 26 11.65 5.07 5.31
CA GLU A 26 11.65 5.80 4.04
C GLU A 26 12.77 5.30 3.12
N GLN A 27 14.00 5.24 3.64
CA GLN A 27 15.18 4.85 2.85
C GLN A 27 15.07 3.41 2.30
N ASP A 28 14.56 2.50 3.13
CA ASP A 28 14.30 1.11 2.75
C ASP A 28 13.21 1.03 1.67
N MET A 29 12.10 1.76 1.85
CA MET A 29 11.03 1.80 0.85
C MET A 29 11.48 2.48 -0.46
N LYS A 30 12.28 3.54 -0.40
CA LYS A 30 12.89 4.16 -1.59
C LYS A 30 13.70 3.12 -2.38
N SER A 31 14.52 2.33 -1.69
CA SER A 31 15.31 1.27 -2.31
C SER A 31 14.43 0.17 -2.93
N ILE A 32 13.37 -0.26 -2.25
CA ILE A 32 12.40 -1.22 -2.81
C ILE A 32 11.72 -0.68 -4.06
N TRP A 33 11.30 0.59 -4.07
CA TRP A 33 10.63 1.22 -5.22
C TRP A 33 11.59 1.44 -6.39
N CYS A 34 12.88 1.62 -6.11
CA CYS A 34 13.92 1.75 -7.12
C CYS A 34 14.50 0.40 -7.59
N ALA A 35 14.08 -0.72 -7.01
CA ALA A 35 14.51 -2.03 -7.46
C ALA A 35 14.02 -2.32 -8.89
N LYS A 36 14.85 -3.06 -9.66
CA LYS A 36 14.50 -3.54 -11.00
C LYS A 36 13.21 -4.37 -10.99
N ASP A 37 13.04 -5.20 -9.96
CA ASP A 37 11.81 -5.95 -9.67
C ASP A 37 11.29 -5.52 -8.31
N ARG A 38 10.36 -4.56 -8.31
CA ARG A 38 9.77 -3.99 -7.09
C ARG A 38 8.97 -5.02 -6.31
N ASN A 39 8.25 -5.89 -7.00
CA ASN A 39 7.45 -6.94 -6.37
C ASN A 39 8.35 -7.90 -5.59
N LYS A 40 9.42 -8.38 -6.23
CA LYS A 40 10.39 -9.24 -5.56
C LYS A 40 11.11 -8.55 -4.40
N ALA A 41 11.52 -7.29 -4.57
CA ALA A 41 12.20 -6.54 -3.51
C ALA A 41 11.29 -6.33 -2.29
N PHE A 42 10.01 -6.03 -2.52
CA PHE A 42 9.02 -5.91 -1.46
C PHE A 42 8.76 -7.26 -0.77
N ASP A 43 8.57 -8.33 -1.53
CA ASP A 43 8.37 -9.68 -0.98
C ASP A 43 9.57 -10.14 -0.15
N ASP A 44 10.79 -9.89 -0.62
CA ASP A 44 12.02 -10.21 0.10
C ASP A 44 12.12 -9.41 1.42
N ALA A 45 11.83 -8.11 1.40
CA ALA A 45 11.81 -7.25 2.59
C ALA A 45 10.76 -7.71 3.62
N MET A 46 9.54 -8.00 3.17
CA MET A 46 8.46 -8.50 4.04
C MET A 46 8.74 -9.90 4.59
N ALA A 47 9.57 -10.69 3.92
CA ALA A 47 10.08 -11.97 4.40
C ALA A 47 11.26 -11.83 5.40
N GLY A 48 11.61 -10.60 5.79
CA GLY A 48 12.72 -10.31 6.70
C GLY A 48 14.10 -10.41 6.06
N LYS A 49 14.19 -10.49 4.73
CA LYS A 49 15.46 -10.35 4.03
C LYS A 49 15.81 -8.86 3.98
N GLY A 50 17.11 -8.55 4.09
CA GLY A 50 17.57 -7.17 4.00
C GLY A 50 17.21 -6.51 2.66
N VAL A 51 17.07 -5.19 2.68
CA VAL A 51 16.82 -4.38 1.48
C VAL A 51 18.14 -4.05 0.82
N LYS A 52 18.25 -4.31 -0.49
CA LYS A 52 19.41 -3.87 -1.28
C LYS A 52 19.24 -2.40 -1.61
N ALA A 53 20.24 -1.58 -1.28
CA ALA A 53 20.26 -0.17 -1.61
C ALA A 53 20.10 0.04 -3.12
N ALA A 54 19.18 0.92 -3.50
CA ALA A 54 18.94 1.31 -4.88
C ALA A 54 18.43 2.75 -4.95
N THR A 55 18.80 3.46 -6.00
CA THR A 55 18.39 4.85 -6.23
C THR A 55 17.78 4.99 -7.62
N CYS A 56 16.82 5.91 -7.73
CA CYS A 56 16.06 6.23 -8.94
C CYS A 56 15.25 7.51 -8.69
N ASP A 57 14.52 7.98 -9.69
CA ASP A 57 13.78 9.26 -9.64
C ASP A 57 12.46 9.21 -8.84
N ILE A 58 12.03 8.04 -8.35
CA ILE A 58 10.76 7.92 -7.61
C ILE A 58 10.87 8.61 -6.26
N ASP A 59 10.18 9.73 -6.07
CA ASP A 59 10.15 10.43 -4.80
C ASP A 59 9.06 9.87 -3.86
N ILE A 60 9.47 9.28 -2.73
CA ILE A 60 8.57 8.74 -1.70
C ILE A 60 7.78 9.86 -1.00
N ALA A 61 8.29 11.10 -0.99
CA ALA A 61 7.58 12.25 -0.43
C ALA A 61 6.23 12.48 -1.14
N ASN A 62 6.14 12.20 -2.44
CA ASN A 62 4.89 12.31 -3.19
C ASN A 62 3.85 11.26 -2.74
N HIS A 63 4.28 10.03 -2.45
CA HIS A 63 3.37 9.01 -1.91
C HIS A 63 2.88 9.38 -0.52
N TYR A 64 3.79 9.84 0.33
CA TYR A 64 3.50 10.25 1.70
C TYR A 64 2.53 11.44 1.72
N ALA A 65 2.82 12.50 0.95
CA ALA A 65 1.98 13.69 0.84
C ALA A 65 0.58 13.34 0.33
N LEU A 66 0.47 12.45 -0.66
CA LEU A 66 -0.83 11.98 -1.14
C LEU A 66 -1.60 11.25 -0.03
N GLY A 67 -0.95 10.37 0.73
CA GLY A 67 -1.56 9.71 1.88
C GLY A 67 -2.08 10.70 2.92
N VAL A 68 -1.28 11.73 3.24
CA VAL A 68 -1.70 12.80 4.18
C VAL A 68 -2.92 13.55 3.64
N GLN A 69 -2.97 13.87 2.35
CA GLN A 69 -4.14 14.53 1.73
C GLN A 69 -5.41 13.65 1.76
N PHE A 70 -5.26 12.33 1.67
CA PHE A 70 -6.36 11.37 1.89
C PHE A 70 -6.73 11.19 3.37
N GLY A 71 -6.06 11.87 4.31
CA GLY A 71 -6.31 11.73 5.74
C GLY A 71 -5.71 10.46 6.37
N VAL A 72 -4.73 9.83 5.73
CA VAL A 72 -4.03 8.67 6.27
C VAL A 72 -3.21 9.08 7.49
N SER A 73 -3.55 8.51 8.64
CA SER A 73 -2.85 8.70 9.91
C SER A 73 -2.19 7.42 10.45
N GLY A 74 -2.42 6.28 9.79
CA GLY A 74 -1.87 4.98 10.19
C GLY A 74 -1.84 4.00 9.01
N THR A 75 -1.01 2.95 9.14
CA THR A 75 -0.86 1.92 8.10
C THR A 75 -1.19 0.53 8.65
N PRO A 76 -1.80 -0.38 7.86
CA PRO A 76 -2.24 -0.15 6.47
C PRO A 76 -3.46 0.78 6.40
N ALA A 77 -3.55 1.55 5.32
CA ALA A 77 -4.72 2.34 4.94
C ALA A 77 -5.08 1.98 3.50
N ILE A 78 -6.35 1.71 3.25
CA ILE A 78 -6.82 1.19 1.96
C ILE A 78 -7.66 2.27 1.29
N VAL A 79 -7.24 2.70 0.11
CA VAL A 79 -7.97 3.69 -0.69
C VAL A 79 -8.70 2.96 -1.81
N LEU A 80 -10.01 3.14 -1.90
CA LEU A 80 -10.85 2.54 -2.93
C LEU A 80 -10.79 3.33 -4.24
N SER A 81 -11.32 2.76 -5.32
CA SER A 81 -11.34 3.39 -6.65
C SER A 81 -12.08 4.72 -6.71
N ASN A 82 -13.00 4.97 -5.77
CA ASN A 82 -13.74 6.23 -5.63
C ASN A 82 -13.14 7.20 -4.61
N GLY A 83 -11.94 6.93 -4.09
CA GLY A 83 -11.25 7.76 -3.09
C GLY A 83 -11.69 7.53 -1.64
N TYR A 84 -12.65 6.64 -1.37
CA TYR A 84 -13.01 6.28 0.00
C TYR A 84 -11.83 5.61 0.71
N VAL A 85 -11.55 6.03 1.95
CA VAL A 85 -10.46 5.50 2.76
C VAL A 85 -11.02 4.56 3.82
N VAL A 86 -10.60 3.30 3.75
CA VAL A 86 -10.85 2.29 4.79
C VAL A 86 -9.63 2.30 5.72
N PRO A 87 -9.76 2.82 6.95
CA PRO A 87 -8.65 2.81 7.91
C PRO A 87 -8.45 1.40 8.47
N GLY A 88 -7.19 0.98 8.58
CA GLY A 88 -6.81 -0.25 9.23
C GLY A 88 -6.81 -1.48 8.32
N TYR A 89 -6.42 -2.60 8.91
CA TYR A 89 -6.35 -3.90 8.25
C TYR A 89 -7.70 -4.61 8.28
N GLN A 90 -8.05 -5.28 7.18
CA GLN A 90 -9.13 -6.27 7.14
C GLN A 90 -8.60 -7.51 6.43
N GLY A 91 -8.94 -8.71 6.89
CA GLY A 91 -8.49 -9.94 6.25
C GLY A 91 -9.10 -10.13 4.85
N PRO A 92 -8.57 -11.05 4.01
CA PRO A 92 -9.03 -11.23 2.63
C PRO A 92 -10.54 -11.41 2.47
N LYS A 93 -11.16 -12.26 3.31
CA LYS A 93 -12.60 -12.54 3.27
C LYS A 93 -13.43 -11.32 3.69
N GLU A 94 -13.01 -10.63 4.75
CA GLU A 94 -13.66 -9.43 5.27
C GLU A 94 -13.59 -8.30 4.26
N MET A 95 -12.40 -8.07 3.69
CA MET A 95 -12.18 -7.09 2.63
C MET A 95 -13.05 -7.39 1.40
N LYS A 96 -13.15 -8.66 0.98
CA LYS A 96 -14.02 -9.04 -0.14
C LYS A 96 -15.49 -8.71 0.15
N ALA A 97 -15.98 -9.08 1.32
CA ALA A 97 -17.35 -8.80 1.73
C ALA A 97 -17.61 -7.28 1.80
N PHE A 98 -16.66 -6.53 2.35
CA PHE A 98 -16.71 -5.07 2.42
C PHE A 98 -16.76 -4.43 1.02
N LEU A 99 -15.85 -4.81 0.12
CA LEU A 99 -15.79 -4.29 -1.25
C LEU A 99 -17.09 -4.58 -2.02
N ASP A 100 -17.64 -5.78 -1.90
CA ASP A 100 -18.91 -6.15 -2.56
C ASP A 100 -20.09 -5.32 -2.04
N ALA A 101 -20.16 -5.11 -0.72
CA ALA A 101 -21.21 -4.31 -0.11
C ALA A 101 -21.09 -2.83 -0.51
N HIS A 102 -19.87 -2.28 -0.46
CA HIS A 102 -19.59 -0.90 -0.84
C HIS A 102 -19.85 -0.64 -2.32
N GLN A 103 -19.49 -1.58 -3.19
CA GLN A 103 -19.77 -1.49 -4.63
C GLN A 103 -21.29 -1.45 -4.90
N LYS A 104 -22.08 -2.30 -4.24
CA LYS A 104 -23.55 -2.27 -4.36
C LYS A 104 -24.10 -0.91 -3.98
N GLN A 105 -23.73 -0.41 -2.80
CA GLN A 105 -24.19 0.90 -2.29
C GLN A 105 -23.82 2.09 -3.18
N THR A 106 -22.62 2.06 -3.78
CA THR A 106 -22.11 3.18 -4.60
C THR A 106 -22.49 3.11 -6.07
N SER A 107 -22.90 1.94 -6.56
CA SER A 107 -23.33 1.74 -7.96
C SER A 107 -24.77 2.17 -8.26
N GLY A 108 -25.52 2.63 -7.26
CA GLY A 108 -26.90 3.13 -7.44
C GLY A 108 -27.89 2.08 -7.95
N LYS A 109 -27.61 0.79 -7.77
CA LYS A 109 -28.50 -0.33 -8.03
C LYS A 109 -28.80 -1.10 -6.76
#